data_AF-A0A816IWY0-F1
#
_entry.id   AF-A0A816IWY0-F1
#
_cell.length_a   1.000
_cell.length_b   1.000
_cell.length_c   1.000
_cell.angle_alpha   90.00
_cell.angle_beta   90.00
_cell.angle_gamma   90.00
#
_symmetry.space_group_name_H-M   'P 1'
#
loop_
_entity.id
_entity.type
_entity.pdbx_description
1 polymer ?
#
loop_
_entity_poly.entity_id
_entity_poly.type
_entity_poly.pdbx_seq_one_letter_code
_entity_poly.pdbx_strand_id
1 'polypeptide(L)'
;MAAVCRNRIPNVRQRLMELESEFNYHPEKDTSTDFLAAYSAVNQGHCHPKIIKALQEQVEKLSLSSRAFYNDQFPILTEHLTNMLGYEMVLPMNTGAEGVETALKIAKKWS
;
A
#
# COMPACT_ATOMS: atom_id res chain seq x y z
N MET A 1 -17.54 -4.01 11.54
CA MET A 1 -16.68 -4.50 12.64
C MET A 1 -15.74 -3.44 13.23
N ALA A 2 -15.38 -2.34 12.54
CA ALA A 2 -14.50 -1.29 13.10
C ALA A 2 -15.17 -0.31 14.10
N ALA A 3 -16.49 -0.34 14.25
CA ALA A 3 -17.21 0.53 15.17
C ALA A 3 -17.28 -0.01 16.61
N VAL A 4 -17.05 -1.31 16.83
CA VAL A 4 -17.23 -1.96 18.14
C VAL A 4 -16.02 -1.74 19.07
N CYS A 5 -14.84 -1.45 18.53
CA CYS A 5 -13.64 -1.20 19.34
C CYS A 5 -13.45 0.26 19.79
N ARG A 6 -14.24 1.22 19.27
CA ARG A 6 -14.01 2.65 19.53
C ARG A 6 -14.39 3.11 20.94
N ASN A 7 -15.31 2.42 21.61
CA ASN A 7 -15.88 2.91 22.88
C ASN A 7 -15.37 2.17 24.12
N ARG A 8 -14.39 1.25 24.00
CA ARG A 8 -13.94 0.42 25.13
C ARG A 8 -12.47 0.53 25.49
N ILE A 9 -11.71 1.38 24.79
CA ILE A 9 -10.28 1.57 25.03
C ILE A 9 -10.02 3.07 25.15
N PRO A 10 -9.74 3.61 26.34
CA PRO A 10 -9.20 4.96 26.46
C PRO A 10 -7.90 5.02 25.64
N ASN A 11 -7.74 6.04 24.81
CA ASN A 11 -6.51 6.30 24.04
C ASN A 11 -6.17 5.31 22.90
N VAL A 12 -7.16 4.85 22.12
CA VAL A 12 -6.92 4.13 20.84
C VAL A 12 -5.90 4.86 19.95
N ARG A 13 -5.92 6.20 19.95
CA ARG A 13 -4.98 7.03 19.18
C ARG A 13 -3.53 6.90 19.65
N GLN A 14 -3.31 6.67 20.95
CA GLN A 14 -1.97 6.53 21.53
C GLN A 14 -1.44 5.11 21.36
N ARG A 15 -2.31 4.09 21.47
CA ARG A 15 -1.93 2.69 21.22
C ARG A 15 -1.59 2.41 19.75
N LEU A 16 -2.23 3.12 18.81
CA LEU A 16 -1.88 3.04 17.39
C LEU A 16 -0.50 3.65 17.10
N MET A 17 -0.14 4.75 17.74
CA MET A 17 1.21 5.33 17.65
C MET A 17 2.27 4.48 18.36
N GLU A 18 1.90 3.75 19.43
CA GLU A 18 2.78 2.75 20.06
C GLU A 18 3.00 1.54 19.15
N LEU A 19 1.96 1.05 18.44
CA LEU A 19 2.12 0.01 17.41
C LEU A 19 2.93 0.49 16.19
N GLU A 20 2.89 1.79 15.86
CA GLU A 20 3.71 2.38 14.79
C GLU A 20 5.16 2.69 15.25
N SER A 21 5.39 2.93 16.55
CA SER A 21 6.74 3.14 17.12
C SER A 21 7.41 1.88 17.68
N GLU A 22 6.67 0.78 17.82
CA GLU A 22 7.19 -0.57 18.11
C GLU A 22 8.02 -1.17 16.96
N PHE A 23 8.09 -0.51 15.81
CA PHE A 23 8.93 -0.95 14.70
C PHE A 23 10.44 -0.69 14.90
N ASN A 24 10.85 -0.10 16.04
CA ASN A 24 12.27 -0.02 16.42
C ASN A 24 12.55 -0.14 17.93
N TYR A 25 11.71 -0.82 18.71
CA TYR A 25 11.99 -1.10 20.12
C TYR A 25 11.71 -2.58 20.46
N HIS A 26 12.76 -3.37 20.65
CA HIS A 26 12.67 -4.68 21.28
C HIS A 26 13.03 -4.55 22.77
N PRO A 27 12.11 -4.85 23.70
CA PRO A 27 12.54 -5.29 25.03
C PRO A 27 12.05 -6.68 25.42
N GLU A 28 10.91 -7.16 24.93
CA GLU A 28 10.43 -8.53 25.14
C GLU A 28 9.57 -8.90 23.93
N LYS A 29 9.83 -10.06 23.32
CA LYS A 29 9.12 -10.55 22.12
C LYS A 29 7.66 -10.86 22.48
N ASP A 30 6.78 -9.87 22.47
CA ASP A 30 5.36 -10.13 22.30
C ASP A 30 5.14 -10.51 20.83
N THR A 31 5.25 -11.80 20.53
CA THR A 31 5.06 -12.37 19.19
C THR A 31 3.58 -12.46 18.84
N SER A 32 2.85 -11.36 18.98
CA SER A 32 1.47 -11.28 18.56
C SER A 32 1.42 -11.46 17.04
N THR A 33 0.82 -12.55 16.58
CA THR A 33 0.67 -12.84 15.15
C THR A 33 -0.43 -11.94 14.58
N ASP A 34 -0.11 -11.17 13.54
CA ASP A 34 -1.10 -10.35 12.83
C ASP A 34 -1.96 -11.23 11.90
N PHE A 35 -3.20 -11.47 12.29
CA PHE A 35 -4.21 -12.18 11.48
C PHE A 35 -5.10 -11.24 10.62
N LEU A 36 -4.90 -9.92 10.69
CA LEU A 36 -5.66 -8.94 9.89
C LEU A 36 -4.90 -8.51 8.63
N ALA A 37 -3.58 -8.43 8.71
CA ALA A 37 -2.69 -8.01 7.63
C ALA A 37 -3.09 -6.66 7.03
N ALA A 38 -3.50 -5.70 7.88
CA ALA A 38 -4.01 -4.38 7.48
C ALA A 38 -5.05 -4.46 6.34
N TYR A 39 -6.06 -5.33 6.51
CA TYR A 39 -7.05 -5.64 5.47
C TYR A 39 -6.40 -6.17 4.18
N SER A 40 -5.49 -7.14 4.32
CA SER A 40 -4.70 -7.74 3.22
C SER A 40 -3.73 -6.80 2.50
N ALA A 41 -3.46 -5.59 3.02
CA ALA A 41 -2.50 -4.67 2.42
C ALA A 41 -1.04 -5.11 2.65
N VAL A 42 -0.76 -5.83 3.74
CA VAL A 42 0.60 -6.31 4.09
C VAL A 42 0.75 -7.83 3.92
N ASN A 43 0.24 -8.37 2.81
CA ASN A 43 0.32 -9.81 2.51
C ASN A 43 1.76 -10.36 2.48
N GLN A 44 2.74 -9.51 2.18
CA GLN A 44 4.16 -9.86 2.15
C GLN A 44 4.82 -9.82 3.53
N GLY A 45 4.06 -9.44 4.57
CA GLY A 45 4.56 -9.15 5.92
C GLY A 45 4.96 -7.69 6.09
N HIS A 46 4.84 -7.21 7.33
CA HIS A 46 5.27 -5.88 7.73
C HIS A 46 6.78 -5.69 7.47
N CYS A 47 7.17 -4.53 6.96
CA CYS A 47 8.56 -4.14 6.73
C CYS A 47 9.40 -5.18 5.96
N HIS A 48 8.80 -5.86 4.97
CA HIS A 48 9.52 -6.87 4.18
C HIS A 48 10.82 -6.29 3.58
N PRO A 49 12.00 -6.89 3.84
CA PRO A 49 13.30 -6.26 3.61
C PRO A 49 13.55 -5.89 2.13
N LYS A 50 13.02 -6.69 1.19
CA LYS A 50 13.11 -6.35 -0.25
C LYS A 50 12.29 -5.12 -0.62
N ILE A 51 11.13 -4.91 0.01
CA ILE A 51 10.25 -3.76 -0.26
C ILE A 51 10.85 -2.50 0.32
N ILE A 52 11.35 -2.56 1.58
CA ILE A 52 12.02 -1.43 2.22
C ILE A 52 13.26 -1.00 1.43
N LYS A 53 14.08 -1.97 0.98
CA LYS A 53 15.25 -1.67 0.15
C LYS A 53 14.87 -1.01 -1.18
N ALA A 54 13.89 -1.54 -1.91
CA ALA A 54 13.43 -0.95 -3.17
C ALA A 54 12.85 0.46 -2.98
N LEU A 55 12.13 0.69 -1.88
CA LEU A 55 11.63 2.00 -1.51
C LEU A 55 12.80 2.98 -1.29
N GLN A 56 13.75 2.63 -0.42
CA GLN A 56 14.92 3.46 -0.09
C GLN A 56 15.72 3.84 -1.36
N GLU A 57 16.04 2.84 -2.19
CA GLU A 57 16.80 3.05 -3.43
C GLU A 57 16.10 4.00 -4.42
N GLN A 58 14.76 3.99 -4.46
CA GLN A 58 14.00 4.84 -5.38
C GLN A 58 13.78 6.25 -4.81
N VAL A 59 13.47 6.39 -3.52
CA VAL A 59 13.21 7.71 -2.92
C VAL A 59 14.45 8.58 -2.87
N GLU A 60 15.65 7.99 -2.81
CA GLU A 60 16.92 8.71 -2.94
C GLU A 60 17.16 9.25 -4.36
N LYS A 61 16.49 8.71 -5.38
CA LYS A 61 16.62 9.14 -6.78
C LYS A 61 15.51 10.09 -7.20
N LEU A 62 14.25 9.65 -7.11
CA LEU A 62 13.08 10.42 -7.51
C LEU A 62 11.80 9.76 -6.97
N SER A 63 11.01 10.53 -6.22
CA SER A 63 9.73 10.05 -5.66
C SER A 63 8.50 10.48 -6.46
N LEU A 64 8.53 11.65 -7.11
CA LEU A 64 7.36 12.18 -7.82
C LEU A 64 7.75 13.11 -8.98
N SER A 65 7.31 12.77 -10.20
CA SER A 65 7.47 13.60 -11.40
C SER A 65 6.18 14.29 -11.86
N SER A 66 5.03 14.00 -11.25
CA SER A 66 3.69 14.19 -11.84
C SER A 66 3.51 13.40 -13.15
N ARG A 67 2.33 13.53 -13.78
CA ARG A 67 2.04 12.94 -15.11
C ARG A 67 2.40 13.86 -16.28
N ALA A 68 2.93 15.06 -16.02
CA ALA A 68 3.39 15.98 -17.07
C ALA A 68 4.73 15.54 -17.69
N PHE A 69 5.50 14.71 -16.97
CA PHE A 69 6.80 14.19 -17.40
C PHE A 69 6.80 12.66 -17.33
N TYR A 70 7.59 12.04 -18.19
CA TYR A 70 7.89 10.62 -18.07
C TYR A 70 8.84 10.37 -16.90
N ASN A 71 8.66 9.23 -16.23
CA ASN A 71 9.65 8.66 -15.33
C ASN A 71 10.02 7.26 -15.83
N ASP A 72 11.21 6.80 -15.44
CA ASP A 72 11.80 5.55 -15.93
C ASP A 72 11.22 4.28 -15.27
N GLN A 73 10.56 4.41 -14.11
CA GLN A 73 9.96 3.28 -13.40
C GLN A 73 8.56 2.91 -13.90
N PHE A 74 7.78 3.87 -14.40
CA PHE A 74 6.41 3.62 -14.84
C PHE A 74 6.30 2.59 -15.97
N PRO A 75 7.10 2.66 -17.06
CA PRO A 75 7.07 1.64 -18.12
C PRO A 75 7.34 0.23 -17.58
N ILE A 76 8.33 0.08 -16.71
CA ILE A 76 8.74 -1.19 -16.09
C ILE A 76 7.58 -1.77 -15.27
N LEU A 77 6.93 -0.94 -14.45
CA LEU A 77 5.74 -1.35 -13.69
C LEU A 77 4.61 -1.80 -14.62
N THR A 78 4.31 -1.01 -15.65
CA THR A 78 3.19 -1.31 -16.54
C THR A 78 3.41 -2.60 -17.32
N GLU A 79 4.61 -2.82 -17.87
CA GLU A 79 4.97 -4.05 -18.60
C GLU A 79 4.92 -5.28 -17.69
N HIS A 80 5.42 -5.15 -16.46
CA HIS A 80 5.38 -6.25 -15.50
C HIS A 80 3.94 -6.67 -15.17
N LEU A 81 3.06 -5.70 -14.93
CA LEU A 81 1.66 -5.97 -14.60
C LEU A 81 0.86 -6.53 -15.78
N THR A 82 1.03 -5.97 -16.99
CA THR A 82 0.33 -6.44 -18.19
C THR A 82 0.74 -7.87 -18.54
N ASN A 83 2.04 -8.18 -18.48
CA ASN A 83 2.55 -9.53 -18.71
C ASN A 83 2.09 -10.53 -17.64
N MET A 84 2.06 -10.12 -16.36
CA MET A 84 1.63 -10.97 -15.26
C MET A 84 0.13 -11.30 -15.31
N LEU A 85 -0.70 -10.32 -15.67
CA LEU A 85 -2.16 -10.44 -15.60
C LEU A 85 -2.83 -10.75 -16.95
N GLY A 86 -2.09 -10.66 -18.06
CA GLY A 86 -2.61 -10.93 -19.40
C GLY A 86 -3.51 -9.83 -19.98
N TYR A 87 -3.36 -8.58 -19.54
CA TYR A 87 -4.09 -7.42 -20.07
C TYR A 87 -3.21 -6.59 -20.99
N GLU A 88 -3.81 -5.90 -21.97
CA GLU A 88 -3.09 -5.03 -22.91
C GLU A 88 -2.59 -3.73 -22.27
N MET A 89 -3.32 -3.19 -21.29
CA MET A 89 -3.04 -1.90 -20.66
C MET A 89 -3.36 -1.93 -19.17
N VAL A 90 -2.70 -1.07 -18.40
CA VAL A 90 -2.97 -0.82 -16.98
C VAL A 90 -2.98 0.68 -16.70
N LEU A 91 -3.82 1.12 -15.77
CA LEU A 91 -3.92 2.51 -15.33
C LEU A 91 -3.76 2.58 -13.80
N PRO A 92 -2.55 2.80 -13.27
CA PRO A 92 -2.29 2.84 -11.83
C PRO A 92 -2.98 4.02 -11.13
N MET A 93 -3.47 3.78 -9.91
CA MET A 93 -4.09 4.75 -9.00
C MET A 93 -3.56 4.52 -7.57
N ASN A 94 -3.81 5.46 -6.65
CA ASN A 94 -3.24 5.40 -5.29
C ASN A 94 -4.12 4.58 -4.34
N THR A 95 -5.45 4.69 -4.47
CA THR A 95 -6.41 4.03 -3.57
C THR A 95 -7.32 3.05 -4.31
N GLY A 96 -7.90 2.11 -3.56
CA GLY A 96 -8.92 1.20 -4.10
C GLY A 96 -10.17 1.94 -4.59
N ALA A 97 -10.56 3.05 -3.94
CA ALA A 97 -11.70 3.86 -4.36
C ALA A 97 -11.45 4.55 -5.70
N GLU A 98 -10.27 5.15 -5.89
CA GLU A 98 -9.86 5.73 -7.18
C GLU A 98 -9.85 4.68 -8.30
N GLY A 99 -9.37 3.47 -8.00
CA GLY A 99 -9.39 2.34 -8.94
C GLY A 99 -10.81 1.98 -9.38
N VAL A 100 -11.74 1.81 -8.43
CA VAL A 100 -13.14 1.48 -8.72
C VAL A 100 -13.84 2.61 -9.48
N GLU A 101 -13.66 3.86 -9.06
CA GLU A 101 -14.27 5.01 -9.74
C GLU A 101 -13.75 5.16 -11.18
N THR A 102 -12.45 4.93 -11.40
CA THR A 102 -11.84 4.93 -12.73
C THR A 102 -12.42 3.82 -13.60
N ALA A 103 -12.56 2.61 -13.07
CA ALA A 103 -13.16 1.48 -13.80
C ALA A 103 -14.61 1.78 -14.20
N LEU A 104 -15.41 2.37 -13.30
CA LEU A 104 -16.79 2.79 -13.59
C LEU A 104 -16.86 3.86 -14.68
N LYS A 105 -15.96 4.86 -14.64
CA LYS A 105 -15.86 5.91 -15.66
C LYS A 105 -15.50 5.33 -17.02
N ILE A 106 -14.57 4.38 -17.07
CA ILE A 106 -14.22 3.65 -18.28
C ILE A 106 -15.45 2.89 -18.78
N ALA A 107 -16.02 1.99 -17.98
CA ALA A 107 -17.19 1.19 -18.39
C ALA A 107 -18.32 2.04 -18.97
N LYS A 108 -18.66 3.17 -18.32
CA LYS A 108 -19.70 4.10 -18.79
C LYS A 108 -19.33 4.85 -20.08
N LYS A 109 -18.05 5.14 -20.31
CA LYS A 109 -17.60 5.78 -21.55
C LYS A 109 -17.71 4.84 -22.76
N TRP A 110 -17.66 3.54 -22.53
CA TRP A 110 -17.64 2.50 -23.57
C TRP A 110 -18.97 1.72 -23.71
N SER A 111 -20.00 2.05 -22.93
CA SER A 111 -21.37 1.54 -23.05
C SER A 111 -22.24 2.46 -23.90
#